data_AF-A0A8D8NQ47-F1
#
_entry.id   AF-A0A8D8NQ47-F1
#
_cell.length_a   1.000
_cell.length_b   1.000
_cell.length_c   1.000
_cell.angle_alpha   90.00
_cell.angle_beta   90.00
_cell.angle_gamma   90.00
#
_symmetry.space_group_name_H-M   'P 1'
#
loop_
_entity.id
_entity.type
_entity.pdbx_description
1 polymer ?
#
loop_
_entity_poly.entity_id
_entity_poly.type
_entity_poly.pdbx_seq_one_letter_code
_entity_poly.pdbx_strand_id
1 'polypeptide(L)'
;MKCVVPSCPYDEESTTLQFFSVPPSCSSSFKKWQAHFFLSGLRYEKICQLHFVDSDFRKSAKMLNRNAIPSQNLPDGGTFSGSVLIVQPNFQAEVENDFAVAVKVEDPLDID
;
A
#
# COMPACT_ATOMS: atom_id res chain seq x y z
N MET A 1 18.42 -5.82 7.29
CA MET A 1 17.12 -5.77 8.04
C MET A 1 15.97 -5.44 7.07
N LYS A 2 14.85 -6.16 7.07
CA LYS A 2 13.72 -5.91 6.16
C LYS A 2 12.82 -4.75 6.63
N CYS A 3 12.20 -4.02 5.69
CA CYS A 3 11.11 -3.09 6.00
C CYS A 3 9.94 -3.81 6.71
N VAL A 4 9.37 -3.17 7.74
CA VAL A 4 8.27 -3.70 8.56
C VAL A 4 6.94 -3.79 7.80
N VAL A 5 6.79 -3.04 6.71
CA VAL A 5 5.58 -3.12 5.87
C VAL A 5 5.58 -4.47 5.14
N PRO A 6 4.59 -5.36 5.35
CA PRO A 6 4.65 -6.75 4.89
C PRO A 6 4.87 -6.91 3.38
N SER A 7 4.23 -6.04 2.59
CA SER A 7 4.29 -6.02 1.12
C SER A 7 5.49 -5.25 0.56
N CYS A 8 6.36 -4.70 1.42
CA CYS A 8 7.53 -3.96 0.98
C CYS A 8 8.66 -4.94 0.63
N PRO A 9 9.16 -4.95 -0.63
CA PRO A 9 10.22 -5.86 -1.05
C PRO A 9 11.61 -5.40 -0.58
N TYR A 10 11.72 -4.19 -0.02
CA TYR A 10 13.00 -3.59 0.32
C TYR A 10 13.49 -3.97 1.72
N ASP A 11 14.79 -4.20 1.80
CA ASP A 11 15.57 -4.35 3.02
C ASP A 11 16.73 -3.37 3.03
N GLU A 12 17.22 -3.02 4.22
CA GLU A 12 18.27 -2.04 4.47
C GLU A 12 19.62 -2.39 3.83
N GLU A 13 19.88 -3.66 3.53
CA GLU A 13 21.16 -4.12 3.00
C GLU A 13 21.19 -4.12 1.47
N SER A 14 20.04 -4.32 0.84
CA SER A 14 19.91 -4.44 -0.62
C SER A 14 19.58 -3.12 -1.31
N THR A 15 19.53 -2.00 -0.59
CA THR A 15 19.06 -0.72 -1.14
C THR A 15 19.77 0.50 -0.56
N THR A 16 19.70 1.62 -1.29
CA THR A 16 20.21 2.93 -0.86
C THR A 16 19.15 3.78 -0.16
N LEU A 17 17.95 3.24 0.04
CA LEU A 17 16.85 3.91 0.75
C LEU A 17 17.21 4.17 2.21
N GLN A 18 16.72 5.27 2.75
CA GLN A 18 16.81 5.53 4.17
C GLN A 18 15.77 4.71 4.95
N PHE A 19 16.20 4.13 6.06
CA PHE A 19 15.33 3.43 7.01
C PHE A 19 15.20 4.21 8.32
N PHE A 20 13.99 4.22 8.87
CA PHE A 20 13.64 4.87 10.11
C PHE A 20 13.19 3.84 11.14
N SER A 21 13.61 4.02 12.39
CA SER A 21 13.14 3.17 13.48
C SER A 21 11.65 3.40 13.73
N VAL A 22 10.92 2.31 13.93
CA VAL A 22 9.54 2.37 14.41
C VAL A 22 9.51 3.07 15.78
N PRO A 23 8.54 3.96 16.04
CA PRO A 23 8.40 4.63 17.33
C PRO A 23 8.27 3.61 18.48
N PRO A 24 8.72 3.95 19.69
CA PRO A 24 8.54 3.07 20.85
C PRO A 24 7.06 2.72 21.08
N SER A 25 6.78 1.47 21.47
CA SER A 25 5.41 0.96 21.66
C SER A 25 4.54 1.78 22.63
N CYS A 26 5.16 2.44 23.60
CA CYS A 26 4.50 3.34 24.55
C CYS A 26 4.19 4.75 24.00
N SER A 27 4.66 5.08 22.78
CA SER A 27 4.47 6.40 22.18
C SER A 27 3.12 6.55 21.47
N SER A 28 2.62 7.79 21.40
CA SER A 28 1.40 8.08 20.64
C SER A 28 1.58 7.88 19.14
N SER A 29 2.78 8.11 18.59
CA SER A 29 3.08 7.87 17.18
C SER A 29 3.02 6.37 16.83
N PHE A 30 3.44 5.48 17.74
CA PHE A 30 3.31 4.03 17.53
C PHE A 30 1.85 3.62 17.35
N LYS A 31 0.94 4.09 18.21
CA LYS A 31 -0.49 3.80 18.10
C LYS A 31 -1.07 4.24 16.76
N LYS A 32 -0.62 5.40 16.25
CA LYS A 32 -1.04 5.89 14.94
C LYS A 32 -0.53 5.01 13.81
N TRP A 33 0.75 4.61 13.84
CA TRP A 33 1.31 3.73 12.83
C TRP A 33 0.65 2.34 12.85
N GLN A 34 0.39 1.81 14.04
CA GLN A 34 -0.27 0.52 14.25
C GLN A 34 -1.71 0.48 13.70
N ALA A 35 -2.36 1.63 13.54
CA ALA A 35 -3.69 1.71 12.91
C ALA A 35 -3.66 1.42 11.41
N HIS A 36 -2.49 1.49 10.76
CA HIS A 36 -2.34 1.27 9.32
C HIS A 36 -1.80 -0.11 8.96
N PHE A 37 -1.01 -0.73 9.84
CA PHE A 37 -0.46 -2.07 9.65
C PHE A 37 0.02 -2.65 10.99
N PHE A 38 0.24 -3.96 11.02
CA PHE A 38 0.73 -4.64 12.22
C PHE A 38 2.17 -4.23 12.55
N LEU A 39 2.38 -3.81 13.79
CA LEU A 39 3.69 -3.57 14.38
C LEU A 39 3.85 -4.49 15.58
N SER A 40 4.96 -5.23 15.67
CA SER A 40 5.23 -6.09 16.83
C SER A 40 5.57 -5.28 18.08
N GLY A 41 5.99 -4.01 17.91
CA GLY A 41 6.39 -3.14 19.03
C GLY A 41 7.82 -3.43 19.52
N LEU A 42 8.55 -4.25 18.77
CA LEU A 42 9.94 -4.55 19.04
C LEU A 42 10.84 -3.40 18.56
N ARG A 43 11.87 -3.06 19.33
CA ARG A 43 12.69 -1.86 19.09
C ARG A 43 13.61 -1.94 17.86
N TYR A 44 13.59 -3.04 17.14
CA TYR A 44 14.44 -3.31 15.97
C TYR A 44 13.69 -3.20 14.65
N GLU A 45 12.37 -2.94 14.67
CA GLU A 45 11.59 -2.74 13.45
C GLU A 45 11.98 -1.43 12.75
N LYS A 46 12.09 -1.51 11.42
CA LYS A 46 12.51 -0.41 10.56
C LYS A 46 11.51 -0.24 9.41
N ILE A 47 11.29 1.00 8.99
CA ILE A 47 10.46 1.34 7.84
C ILE A 47 11.25 2.20 6.85
N CYS A 48 11.15 1.92 5.55
CA CYS A 48 11.87 2.69 4.54
C CYS A 48 11.17 4.03 4.22
N GLN A 49 11.93 4.98 3.67
CA GLN A 49 11.46 6.32 3.34
C GLN A 49 10.28 6.36 2.34
N LEU A 50 10.09 5.32 1.53
CA LEU A 50 9.04 5.25 0.50
C LEU A 50 7.62 5.19 1.08
N HIS A 51 7.47 5.00 2.38
CA HIS A 51 6.17 4.97 3.04
C HIS A 51 5.72 6.33 3.57
N PHE A 52 6.53 7.37 3.40
CA PHE A 52 6.26 8.73 3.87
C PHE A 52 6.20 9.70 2.69
N VAL A 53 5.45 10.78 2.85
CA VAL A 53 5.47 11.89 1.87
C VAL A 53 6.61 12.86 2.20
N ASP A 54 7.07 13.65 1.24
CA ASP A 54 8.16 14.63 1.48
C ASP A 54 7.86 15.60 2.64
N SER A 55 6.59 15.91 2.88
CA SER A 55 6.14 16.77 3.99
C SER A 55 6.29 16.13 5.38
N ASP A 56 6.46 14.81 5.47
CA ASP A 56 6.74 14.10 6.71
C ASP A 56 8.20 14.27 7.16
N PHE A 57 9.07 14.76 6.29
CA PHE A 57 10.47 14.98 6.60
C PHE A 57 10.72 16.41 7.06
N ARG A 58 11.72 16.56 7.92
CA ARG A 58 12.21 17.87 8.30
C ARG A 58 13.00 18.45 7.13
N LYS A 59 12.69 19.69 6.70
CA LYS A 59 13.29 20.37 5.53
C LYS A 59 14.83 20.37 5.47
N SER A 60 15.51 20.19 6.60
CA SER A 60 16.98 20.25 6.68
C SER A 60 17.60 19.03 7.36
N ALA A 61 16.81 17.98 7.63
CA ALA A 61 17.31 16.78 8.28
C ALA A 61 16.75 15.52 7.65
N LYS A 62 17.60 14.49 7.57
CA LYS A 62 17.22 13.10 7.25
C LYS A 62 16.43 12.47 8.41
N MET A 63 15.40 13.16 8.91
CA MET A 63 14.63 12.80 10.08
C MET A 63 13.14 13.03 9.82
N LEU A 64 12.32 12.12 10.35
CA LEU A 64 10.89 12.25 10.34
C LEU A 64 10.42 13.35 11.32
N ASN A 65 9.33 14.00 10.94
CA ASN A 65 8.57 14.88 11.81
C ASN A 65 7.96 14.06 12.96
N ARG A 66 7.75 14.70 14.11
CA ARG A 66 7.20 14.03 15.30
C ARG A 66 5.82 13.39 15.04
N ASN A 67 5.08 14.00 14.11
CA ASN A 67 3.75 13.60 13.70
C ASN A 67 3.74 12.87 12.35
N ALA A 68 4.90 12.51 11.80
CA ALA A 68 4.96 11.74 10.56
C ALA A 68 4.24 10.41 10.74
N ILE A 69 3.34 10.10 9.82
CA ILE A 69 2.59 8.84 9.78
C ILE A 69 2.82 8.25 8.39
N PRO A 70 3.26 6.99 8.30
CA PRO A 70 3.39 6.33 7.01
C PRO A 70 2.03 6.30 6.33
N SER A 71 1.97 6.75 5.08
CA SER A 71 0.74 6.91 4.32
C SER A 71 0.86 6.42 2.88
N GLN A 72 2.09 6.13 2.41
CA GLN A 72 2.36 5.72 1.04
C GLN A 72 2.70 4.23 0.97
N ASN A 73 2.32 3.57 -0.13
CA ASN A 73 2.68 2.18 -0.43
C ASN A 73 2.37 1.20 0.73
N LEU A 74 1.27 1.43 1.42
CA LEU A 74 0.77 0.55 2.47
C LEU A 74 -0.05 -0.59 1.82
N PRO A 75 -0.17 -1.75 2.47
CA PRO A 75 -1.04 -2.81 1.96
C PRO A 75 -2.47 -2.28 1.86
N ASP A 76 -3.07 -2.38 0.66
CA ASP A 76 -4.45 -1.98 0.43
C ASP A 76 -5.41 -2.75 1.34
N GLY A 77 -6.26 -2.03 2.06
CA GLY A 77 -7.47 -2.61 2.67
C GLY A 77 -7.25 -3.57 3.85
N GLY A 78 -6.13 -3.50 4.56
CA GLY A 78 -5.92 -4.30 5.79
C GLY A 78 -6.89 -3.94 6.92
N THR A 79 -8.12 -4.45 6.86
CA THR A 79 -9.06 -4.43 7.98
C THR A 79 -8.59 -5.44 9.03
N PHE A 80 -8.16 -4.93 10.18
CA PHE A 80 -7.66 -5.76 11.27
C PHE A 80 -8.84 -6.28 12.11
N SER A 81 -9.13 -7.58 11.98
CA SER A 81 -9.97 -8.30 12.94
C SER A 81 -9.10 -9.36 13.61
N GLY A 82 -8.53 -9.01 14.77
CA GLY A 82 -7.88 -9.94 15.71
C GLY A 82 -6.81 -10.88 15.13
N SER A 83 -5.53 -10.56 15.35
CA SER A 83 -4.38 -11.48 15.27
C SER A 83 -4.13 -12.25 13.96
N VAL A 84 -4.94 -12.06 12.91
CA VAL A 84 -4.81 -12.75 11.63
C VAL A 84 -4.80 -11.72 10.50
N LEU A 85 -3.73 -11.73 9.70
CA LEU A 85 -3.66 -11.02 8.42
C LEU A 85 -4.52 -11.79 7.42
N ILE A 86 -5.75 -11.33 7.19
CA ILE A 86 -6.57 -11.83 6.07
C ILE A 86 -6.21 -10.98 4.85
N VAL A 87 -5.35 -11.51 3.98
CA VAL A 87 -5.13 -10.95 2.64
C VAL A 87 -6.37 -11.30 1.81
N GLN A 88 -7.20 -10.31 1.49
CA GLN A 88 -8.24 -10.50 0.48
C GLN A 88 -7.55 -10.48 -0.90
N PRO A 89 -7.63 -11.54 -1.71
CA PRO A 89 -7.19 -11.45 -3.09
C PRO A 89 -8.14 -10.50 -3.85
N ASN A 90 -7.59 -9.37 -4.30
CA ASN A 90 -8.28 -8.45 -5.19
C ASN A 90 -8.39 -9.10 -6.57
N PHE A 91 -9.50 -9.79 -6.84
CA PHE A 91 -9.81 -10.26 -8.20
C PHE A 91 -10.46 -9.09 -8.94
N GLN A 92 -9.66 -8.27 -9.62
CA GLN A 92 -10.18 -7.35 -10.63
C GLN A 92 -10.73 -8.20 -11.78
N ALA A 93 -12.05 -8.37 -11.83
CA ALA A 93 -12.73 -8.85 -13.01
C ALA A 93 -12.87 -7.67 -13.99
N GLU A 94 -11.91 -7.53 -14.90
CA GLU A 94 -12.16 -6.83 -16.16
C GLU A 94 -12.97 -7.77 -17.05
N VAL A 95 -14.30 -7.69 -16.96
CA VAL A 95 -15.16 -8.25 -18.02
C VAL A 95 -15.14 -7.25 -19.17
N GLU A 96 -14.40 -7.65 -20.19
CA GLU A 96 -14.30 -6.99 -21.47
C GLU A 96 -15.69 -6.70 -22.05
N ASN A 97 -15.81 -5.48 -22.56
CA ASN A 97 -17.01 -4.90 -23.15
C ASN A 97 -17.38 -5.64 -24.45
N ASP A 98 -18.32 -6.58 -24.37
CA ASP A 98 -18.81 -7.36 -25.52
C ASP A 98 -19.76 -6.52 -26.40
N PHE A 99 -19.15 -5.97 -27.46
CA PHE A 99 -19.65 -5.88 -28.84
C PHE A 99 -21.18 -5.87 -29.09
N ALA A 100 -21.72 -4.70 -29.42
CA ALA A 100 -22.98 -4.60 -30.18
C ALA A 100 -22.76 -3.75 -31.44
N VAL A 101 -22.21 -4.36 -32.49
CA VAL A 101 -22.21 -3.77 -33.83
C VAL A 101 -23.56 -4.08 -34.50
N ALA A 102 -24.39 -3.05 -34.63
CA ALA A 102 -25.59 -3.11 -35.45
C ALA A 102 -25.22 -3.16 -36.93
N VAL A 103 -25.52 -4.27 -37.61
CA VAL A 103 -25.57 -4.32 -39.08
C VAL A 103 -27.01 -4.58 -39.48
N LYS A 104 -27.68 -3.52 -39.97
CA LYS A 104 -28.90 -3.62 -40.77
C LYS A 104 -28.50 -4.15 -42.14
N VAL A 105 -29.01 -5.32 -42.51
CA VAL A 105 -29.05 -5.75 -43.91
C VAL A 105 -30.52 -5.85 -44.28
N GLU A 106 -30.96 -4.90 -45.10
CA GLU A 106 -32.22 -4.94 -45.83
C GLU A 106 -31.98 -5.82 -47.05
N ASP A 107 -32.73 -6.92 -47.19
CA ASP A 107 -32.68 -7.79 -48.36
C ASP A 107 -33.88 -7.50 -49.27
N PRO A 108 -33.68 -6.99 -50.49
CA PRO A 108 -34.72 -6.84 -51.50
C PRO A 108 -34.82 -8.13 -52.32
N LEU A 109 -35.89 -8.90 -52.11
CA LEU A 109 -36.24 -10.01 -52.99
C LEU A 109 -37.00 -9.47 -54.21
N ASP A 110 -36.33 -9.49 -55.36
CA ASP A 110 -36.92 -9.33 -56.68
C ASP A 110 -36.75 -10.64 -57.50
N ILE A 111 -37.89 -11.09 -58.06
CA ILE A 111 -38.08 -11.78 -59.35
C ILE A 111 -37.90 -13.32 -59.41
N ASP A 112 -39.00 -14.05 -59.68
CA ASP A 112 -39.41 -14.45 -61.05
C ASP A 112 -40.94 -14.44 -61.20
#